data_AF-A0A3R7ARM6-F1
#
_entry.id   AF-A0A3R7ARM6-F1
#
_cell.length_a   1.000
_cell.length_b   1.000
_cell.length_c   1.000
_cell.angle_alpha   90.00
_cell.angle_beta   90.00
_cell.angle_gamma   90.00
#
_symmetry.space_group_name_H-M   'P 1'
#
loop_
_entity.id
_entity.type
_entity.pdbx_description
1 polymer ?
#
loop_
_entity_poly.entity_id
_entity_poly.type
_entity_poly.pdbx_seq_one_letter_code
_entity_poly.pdbx_strand_id
1 'polypeptide(L)'
;MKLPQRLKVRIRRIEEREKDYWVDMSLRELREGEVQYYHVRDYLTGDWLFKICKDYETQRVIVKALKCPAGGGFAQLEGKTMLFQKGISEGYYYDIISLSYIDEKNRLRRRVVSDLDDVPKVIKKNFKVMGYEEATGNKVPGKKLVVLCKENDEKSMILLFLIERAWPLSGIPPEIGIKASDLLGLIKELEKARLDEVYQAAESKLNIGKKDADILLEVLEKEGSILRLEGYVKTKD
;
A
#
# COMPACT_ATOMS: atom_id res chain seq x y z
N MET A 1 3.92 -8.12 16.93
CA MET A 1 4.20 -6.89 16.15
C MET A 1 2.98 -6.54 15.30
N LYS A 2 2.52 -5.27 15.27
CA LYS A 2 1.31 -4.86 14.51
C LYS A 2 1.57 -4.91 12.99
N LEU A 3 0.53 -5.09 12.17
CA LEU A 3 0.67 -5.21 10.71
C LEU A 3 1.46 -4.06 10.06
N PRO A 4 1.18 -2.76 10.33
CA PRO A 4 1.98 -1.68 9.75
C PRO A 4 3.47 -1.78 10.05
N GLN A 5 3.84 -2.20 11.27
CA GLN A 5 5.25 -2.38 11.65
C GLN A 5 5.92 -3.51 10.87
N ARG A 6 5.21 -4.62 10.63
CA ARG A 6 5.70 -5.72 9.80
C ARG A 6 5.89 -5.30 8.34
N LEU A 7 5.04 -4.40 7.86
CA LEU A 7 5.11 -3.86 6.51
C LEU A 7 6.02 -2.63 6.40
N LYS A 8 6.69 -2.24 7.50
CA LYS A 8 7.53 -1.03 7.58
C LYS A 8 6.78 0.25 7.17
N VAL A 9 5.47 0.31 7.43
CA VAL A 9 4.62 1.49 7.20
C VAL A 9 4.35 2.19 8.52
N ARG A 10 4.65 3.49 8.59
CA ARG A 10 4.31 4.34 9.74
C ARG A 10 3.10 5.20 9.40
N ILE A 11 1.98 4.95 10.08
CA ILE A 11 0.72 5.69 9.90
C ILE A 11 0.44 6.54 11.14
N ARG A 12 0.37 7.86 10.97
CA ARG A 12 0.06 8.83 12.03
C ARG A 12 -1.14 9.67 11.62
N ARG A 13 -2.20 9.66 12.45
CA ARG A 13 -3.28 10.64 12.34
C ARG A 13 -2.74 12.02 12.70
N ILE A 14 -2.98 13.00 11.85
CA ILE A 14 -2.49 14.38 12.04
C ILE A 14 -3.62 15.37 12.29
N GLU A 15 -4.85 15.03 11.90
CA GLU A 15 -6.02 15.89 12.08
C GLU A 15 -7.28 15.02 12.12
N GLU A 16 -8.29 15.48 12.87
CA GLU A 16 -9.60 14.87 13.01
C GLU A 16 -10.65 15.99 13.05
N ARG A 17 -11.71 15.81 12.28
CA ARG A 17 -12.86 16.69 12.20
C ARG A 17 -14.10 15.83 12.39
N GLU A 18 -14.78 16.03 13.51
CA GLU A 18 -16.01 15.30 13.84
C GLU A 18 -17.12 15.51 12.79
N LYS A 19 -17.13 16.70 12.18
CA LYS A 19 -18.05 17.08 11.11
C LYS A 19 -17.33 17.89 10.05
N ASP A 20 -17.32 17.40 8.82
CA ASP A 20 -16.78 18.07 7.65
C ASP A 20 -17.51 17.59 6.38
N TYR A 21 -17.22 18.22 5.25
CA TYR A 21 -17.85 17.94 3.97
C TYR A 21 -16.85 17.44 2.93
N TRP A 22 -17.32 16.65 1.98
CA TRP A 22 -16.54 16.25 0.80
C TRP A 22 -17.46 15.90 -0.37
N VAL A 23 -16.92 16.01 -1.58
CA VAL A 23 -17.61 15.51 -2.78
C VAL A 23 -17.27 14.03 -2.94
N ASP A 24 -18.28 13.17 -2.83
CA ASP A 24 -18.15 11.75 -3.16
C ASP A 24 -18.27 11.59 -4.68
N MET A 25 -17.16 11.24 -5.34
CA MET A 25 -17.14 11.10 -6.81
C MET A 25 -17.92 9.88 -7.33
N SER A 26 -18.19 8.88 -6.48
CA SER A 26 -19.02 7.74 -6.85
C SER A 26 -20.51 8.09 -6.89
N LEU A 27 -20.93 8.98 -5.99
CA LEU A 27 -22.31 9.50 -5.92
C LEU A 27 -22.50 10.81 -6.70
N ARG A 28 -21.42 11.54 -6.96
CA ARG A 28 -21.40 12.90 -7.54
C ARG A 28 -22.15 13.93 -6.70
N GLU A 29 -22.09 13.77 -5.38
CA GLU A 29 -22.84 14.58 -4.43
C GLU A 29 -21.94 15.06 -3.29
N LEU A 30 -22.34 16.17 -2.64
CA LEU A 30 -21.73 16.62 -1.39
C LEU A 30 -22.23 15.72 -0.26
N ARG A 31 -21.30 15.14 0.49
CA ARG A 31 -21.56 14.30 1.65
C ARG A 31 -21.01 14.97 2.90
N GLU A 32 -21.54 14.56 4.04
CA GLU A 32 -21.20 15.05 5.37
C GLU A 32 -20.84 13.87 6.28
N GLY A 33 -19.94 14.09 7.23
CA GLY A 33 -19.58 13.10 8.24
C GLY A 33 -18.23 13.39 8.87
N GLU A 34 -17.60 12.34 9.42
CA GLU A 34 -16.28 12.45 10.03
C GLU A 34 -15.17 12.45 8.98
N VAL A 35 -14.19 13.33 9.16
CA VAL A 35 -13.02 13.42 8.30
C VAL A 35 -11.75 13.37 9.13
N GLN A 36 -10.81 12.51 8.73
CA GLN A 36 -9.52 12.40 9.39
C GLN A 36 -8.39 12.43 8.35
N TYR A 37 -7.27 13.03 8.74
CA TYR A 37 -6.09 13.12 7.88
C TYR A 37 -4.95 12.31 8.48
N TYR A 38 -4.22 11.63 7.60
CA TYR A 38 -3.15 10.71 7.96
C TYR A 38 -1.89 11.00 7.18
N HIS A 39 -0.81 11.28 7.92
CA HIS A 39 0.53 11.23 7.35
C HIS A 39 1.04 9.78 7.40
N VAL A 40 1.45 9.28 6.24
CA VAL A 40 1.88 7.89 6.08
C VAL A 40 3.25 7.86 5.44
N ARG A 41 4.23 7.31 6.17
CA ARG A 41 5.55 7.02 5.62
C ARG A 41 5.61 5.53 5.30
N ASP A 42 5.63 5.20 4.02
CA ASP A 42 5.81 3.86 3.50
C ASP A 42 7.24 3.73 2.96
N TYR A 43 8.01 2.77 3.47
CA TYR A 43 9.39 2.59 3.04
C TYR A 43 9.54 2.10 1.60
N LEU A 44 8.48 1.56 0.99
CA LEU A 44 8.52 1.10 -0.39
C LEU A 44 8.17 2.18 -1.41
N THR A 45 7.38 3.18 -1.01
CA THR A 45 6.84 4.16 -1.97
C THR A 45 7.10 5.60 -1.57
N GLY A 46 7.43 5.89 -0.30
CA GLY A 46 7.73 7.23 0.20
C GLY A 46 6.64 7.79 1.12
N ASP A 47 6.54 9.11 1.16
CA ASP A 47 5.60 9.84 2.03
C ASP A 47 4.26 10.13 1.33
N TRP A 48 3.17 9.91 2.06
CA TRP A 48 1.80 10.09 1.61
C TRP A 48 1.00 10.94 2.59
N LEU A 49 0.00 11.64 2.06
CA LEU A 49 -1.08 12.24 2.84
C LEU A 49 -2.41 11.62 2.41
N PHE A 50 -3.11 11.00 3.36
CA PHE A 50 -4.44 10.43 3.13
C PHE A 50 -5.51 11.24 3.86
N LYS A 51 -6.70 11.33 3.23
CA LYS A 51 -7.95 11.77 3.84
C LYS A 51 -8.90 10.58 3.93
N ILE A 52 -9.39 10.31 5.12
CA ILE A 52 -10.46 9.35 5.39
C ILE A 52 -11.75 10.14 5.54
N CYS A 53 -12.81 9.74 4.83
CA CYS A 53 -14.15 10.30 4.99
C CYS A 53 -15.10 9.18 5.38
N LYS A 54 -15.76 9.30 6.53
CA LYS A 54 -16.73 8.32 7.03
C LYS A 54 -18.13 8.89 6.88
N ASP A 55 -18.91 8.22 6.06
CA ASP A 55 -20.33 8.52 5.86
C ASP A 55 -21.15 7.52 6.69
N TYR A 56 -21.66 7.98 7.83
CA TYR A 56 -22.51 7.15 8.68
C TYR A 56 -23.93 6.98 8.12
N GLU A 57 -24.38 7.88 7.24
CA GLU A 57 -25.70 7.76 6.60
C GLU A 57 -25.68 6.63 5.57
N THR A 58 -24.67 6.59 4.70
CA THR A 58 -24.56 5.55 3.67
C THR A 58 -23.73 4.34 4.08
N GLN A 59 -23.16 4.36 5.30
CA GLN A 59 -22.29 3.32 5.85
C GLN A 59 -21.11 3.03 4.92
N ARG A 60 -20.39 4.10 4.54
CA ARG A 60 -19.25 4.08 3.62
C ARG A 60 -18.03 4.74 4.24
N VAL A 61 -16.86 4.23 3.93
CA VAL A 61 -15.59 4.87 4.25
C VAL A 61 -14.77 5.05 2.98
N ILE A 62 -14.35 6.28 2.72
CA ILE A 62 -13.52 6.63 1.57
C ILE A 62 -12.10 6.92 2.05
N VAL A 63 -11.12 6.21 1.48
CA VAL A 63 -9.70 6.53 1.60
C VAL A 63 -9.25 7.29 0.37
N LYS A 64 -8.85 8.55 0.50
CA LYS A 64 -8.39 9.40 -0.60
C LYS A 64 -6.92 9.74 -0.45
N ALA A 65 -6.11 9.51 -1.47
CA ALA A 65 -4.74 10.03 -1.52
C ALA A 65 -4.78 11.52 -1.88
N LEU A 66 -4.33 12.38 -0.97
CA LEU A 66 -4.26 13.84 -1.18
C LEU A 66 -2.91 14.32 -1.67
N LYS A 67 -1.84 13.68 -1.19
CA LYS A 67 -0.48 13.88 -1.69
C LYS A 67 0.16 12.53 -1.85
N CYS A 68 0.84 12.35 -2.98
CA CYS A 68 1.54 11.13 -3.32
C CYS A 68 3.05 11.38 -3.38
N PRO A 69 3.86 10.33 -3.24
CA PRO A 69 5.28 10.39 -3.52
C PRO A 69 5.59 10.86 -4.94
N ALA A 70 6.81 11.35 -5.15
CA ALA A 70 7.26 11.78 -6.46
C ALA A 70 7.33 10.60 -7.45
N GLY A 71 6.98 10.83 -8.71
CA GLY A 71 7.07 9.84 -9.79
C GLY A 71 5.80 9.78 -10.65
N GLY A 72 5.96 9.61 -11.97
CA GLY A 72 4.85 9.68 -12.92
C GLY A 72 3.74 8.63 -12.69
N GLY A 73 4.06 7.47 -12.10
CA GLY A 73 3.08 6.48 -11.69
C GLY A 73 2.27 6.91 -10.47
N PHE A 74 2.96 7.35 -9.41
CA PHE A 74 2.33 7.76 -8.14
C PHE A 74 1.55 9.07 -8.27
N ALA A 75 1.99 10.01 -9.11
CA ALA A 75 1.25 11.24 -9.39
C ALA A 75 -0.17 10.98 -9.94
N GLN A 76 -0.38 9.85 -10.65
CA GLN A 76 -1.70 9.47 -11.14
C GLN A 76 -2.63 8.90 -10.05
N LEU A 77 -2.10 8.58 -8.86
CA LEU A 77 -2.87 8.20 -7.68
C LEU A 77 -3.36 9.41 -6.89
N GLU A 78 -2.83 10.60 -7.14
CA GLU A 78 -3.26 11.81 -6.45
C GLU A 78 -4.74 12.10 -6.73
N GLY A 79 -5.50 12.32 -5.66
CA GLY A 79 -6.95 12.46 -5.70
C GLY A 79 -7.74 11.16 -5.87
N LYS A 80 -7.11 10.00 -6.11
CA LYS A 80 -7.82 8.72 -6.25
C LYS A 80 -8.36 8.22 -4.90
N THR A 81 -9.50 7.52 -4.96
CA THR A 81 -10.25 7.07 -3.79
C THR A 81 -10.43 5.55 -3.76
N MET A 82 -10.32 4.93 -2.59
CA MET A 82 -10.72 3.55 -2.28
C MET A 82 -11.96 3.57 -1.42
N LEU A 83 -12.92 2.68 -1.71
CA LEU A 83 -14.27 2.75 -1.17
C LEU A 83 -14.58 1.47 -0.41
N PHE A 84 -14.75 1.62 0.90
CA PHE A 84 -15.16 0.56 1.80
C PHE A 84 -16.65 0.71 2.08
N GLN A 85 -17.42 -0.36 1.94
CA GLN A 85 -18.88 -0.34 2.05
C GLN A 85 -19.37 -1.41 3.01
N LYS A 86 -20.52 -1.16 3.64
CA LYS A 86 -21.17 -2.16 4.50
C LYS A 86 -21.67 -3.34 3.68
N GLY A 87 -21.34 -4.54 4.14
CA GLY A 87 -21.87 -5.80 3.60
C GLY A 87 -22.76 -6.51 4.63
N ILE A 88 -22.99 -7.80 4.40
CA ILE A 88 -23.74 -8.68 5.32
C ILE A 88 -22.90 -9.04 6.55
N SER A 89 -21.56 -9.10 6.40
CA SER A 89 -20.66 -9.40 7.51
C SER A 89 -20.66 -8.27 8.55
N GLU A 90 -21.28 -8.53 9.70
CA GLU A 90 -21.38 -7.57 10.81
C GLU A 90 -20.00 -7.15 11.35
N GLY A 91 -19.83 -5.87 11.66
CA GLY A 91 -18.57 -5.29 12.13
C GLY A 91 -17.48 -5.13 11.07
N TYR A 92 -17.79 -5.37 9.79
CA TYR A 92 -16.86 -5.21 8.67
C TYR A 92 -17.41 -4.31 7.56
N TYR A 93 -16.48 -3.60 6.93
CA TYR A 93 -16.63 -3.06 5.60
C TYR A 93 -15.87 -3.91 4.59
N TYR A 94 -16.31 -3.89 3.33
CA TYR A 94 -15.64 -4.56 2.22
C TYR A 94 -15.17 -3.57 1.15
N ASP A 95 -14.04 -3.87 0.50
CA ASP A 95 -13.62 -3.28 -0.78
C ASP A 95 -13.37 -4.41 -1.80
N ILE A 96 -13.52 -4.09 -3.09
CA ILE A 96 -13.30 -5.05 -4.18
C ILE A 96 -11.82 -5.10 -4.49
N ILE A 97 -11.21 -6.27 -4.35
CA ILE A 97 -9.78 -6.44 -4.57
C ILE A 97 -9.45 -6.08 -6.03
N SER A 98 -8.68 -5.00 -6.21
CA SER A 98 -8.31 -4.50 -7.53
C SER A 98 -6.88 -3.96 -7.56
N LEU A 99 -6.04 -4.61 -8.36
CA LEU A 99 -4.61 -4.28 -8.42
C LEU A 99 -4.34 -3.24 -9.50
N SER A 100 -3.59 -2.21 -9.13
CA SER A 100 -3.15 -1.19 -10.08
C SER A 100 -2.02 -1.67 -10.97
N TYR A 101 -1.94 -1.11 -12.18
CA TYR A 101 -0.82 -1.31 -13.11
C TYR A 101 -0.71 -0.11 -14.05
N ILE A 102 0.46 0.07 -14.66
CA ILE A 102 0.66 1.06 -15.72
C ILE A 102 0.51 0.35 -17.07
N ASP A 103 -0.36 0.87 -17.94
CA ASP A 103 -0.49 0.35 -19.30
C ASP A 103 0.63 0.87 -20.23
N GLU A 104 0.69 0.33 -21.45
CA GLU A 104 1.69 0.70 -22.47
C GLU A 104 1.69 2.20 -22.82
N LYS A 105 0.60 2.93 -22.52
CA LYS A 105 0.46 4.37 -22.75
C LYS A 105 0.80 5.18 -21.50
N ASN A 106 1.47 4.57 -20.53
CA ASN A 106 1.85 5.14 -19.25
C ASN A 106 0.64 5.61 -18.40
N ARG A 107 -0.52 4.95 -18.55
CA ARG A 107 -1.74 5.31 -17.81
C ARG A 107 -1.98 4.33 -16.68
N LEU A 108 -2.36 4.86 -15.52
CA LEU A 108 -2.81 4.09 -14.38
C LEU A 108 -4.13 3.36 -14.71
N ARG A 109 -4.09 2.03 -14.63
CA ARG A 109 -5.23 1.13 -14.76
C ARG A 109 -5.39 0.29 -13.51
N ARG A 110 -6.53 -0.40 -13.41
CA ARG A 110 -6.82 -1.35 -12.34
C ARG A 110 -7.43 -2.60 -12.93
N ARG A 111 -7.01 -3.76 -12.43
CA ARG A 111 -7.56 -5.07 -12.75
C ARG A 111 -8.26 -5.62 -11.51
N VAL A 112 -9.57 -5.90 -11.62
CA VAL A 112 -10.30 -6.60 -10.57
C VAL A 112 -9.78 -8.03 -10.47
N VAL A 113 -9.46 -8.47 -9.27
CA VAL A 113 -8.95 -9.82 -9.02
C VAL A 113 -10.12 -10.80 -8.98
N SER A 114 -10.05 -11.81 -9.85
CA SER A 114 -11.11 -12.80 -10.01
C SER A 114 -10.75 -14.19 -9.48
N ASP A 115 -9.50 -14.41 -9.13
CA ASP A 115 -8.96 -15.68 -8.66
C ASP A 115 -8.23 -15.49 -7.32
N LEU A 116 -8.36 -16.45 -6.40
CA LEU A 116 -7.69 -16.42 -5.11
C LEU A 116 -6.17 -16.52 -5.24
N ASP A 117 -5.66 -17.17 -6.28
CA ASP A 117 -4.22 -17.30 -6.52
C ASP A 117 -3.60 -15.96 -6.90
N ASP A 118 -4.35 -15.12 -7.61
CA ASP A 118 -3.97 -13.77 -8.01
C ASP A 118 -4.01 -12.75 -6.86
N VAL A 119 -4.60 -13.09 -5.72
CA VAL A 119 -4.62 -12.19 -4.55
C VAL A 119 -3.20 -12.11 -3.95
N PRO A 120 -2.66 -10.90 -3.70
CA PRO A 120 -1.35 -10.74 -3.08
C PRO A 120 -1.24 -11.53 -1.76
N LYS A 121 -0.10 -12.20 -1.56
CA LYS A 121 0.12 -13.04 -0.35
C LYS A 121 -0.01 -12.22 0.93
N VAL A 122 0.40 -10.96 0.91
CA VAL A 122 0.23 -10.03 2.04
C VAL A 122 -1.25 -9.80 2.40
N ILE A 123 -2.16 -9.74 1.41
CA ILE A 123 -3.60 -9.62 1.68
C ILE A 123 -4.12 -10.94 2.27
N LYS A 124 -3.83 -12.07 1.61
CA LYS A 124 -4.28 -13.40 2.06
C LYS A 124 -3.88 -13.74 3.49
N LYS A 125 -2.69 -13.30 3.92
CA LYS A 125 -2.14 -13.61 5.25
C LYS A 125 -2.65 -12.71 6.37
N ASN A 126 -3.12 -11.50 6.06
CA ASN A 126 -3.39 -10.48 7.08
C ASN A 126 -4.81 -9.93 7.06
N PHE A 127 -5.59 -10.24 6.01
CA PHE A 127 -6.97 -9.79 5.85
C PHE A 127 -7.87 -10.97 5.52
N LYS A 128 -9.16 -10.85 5.85
CA LYS A 128 -10.18 -11.82 5.43
C LYS A 128 -10.56 -11.53 3.97
N VAL A 129 -10.41 -12.53 3.12
CA VAL A 129 -10.79 -12.50 1.71
C VAL A 129 -11.95 -13.46 1.51
N MET A 130 -12.96 -13.04 0.75
CA MET A 130 -14.12 -13.90 0.46
C MET A 130 -14.80 -13.54 -0.86
N GLY A 131 -15.79 -14.33 -1.25
CA GLY A 131 -16.60 -14.06 -2.42
C GLY A 131 -17.42 -12.76 -2.26
N TYR A 132 -17.56 -12.01 -3.35
CA TYR A 132 -18.39 -10.80 -3.38
C TYR A 132 -19.86 -11.13 -3.04
N GLU A 133 -20.39 -12.23 -3.59
CA GLU A 133 -21.75 -12.69 -3.31
C GLU A 133 -21.92 -13.07 -1.84
N GLU A 134 -20.94 -13.74 -1.24
CA GLU A 134 -20.96 -14.08 0.19
C GLU A 134 -20.91 -12.83 1.09
N ALA A 135 -20.15 -11.80 0.69
CA ALA A 135 -20.00 -10.58 1.46
C ALA A 135 -21.19 -9.63 1.33
N THR A 136 -21.94 -9.69 0.22
CA THR A 136 -22.96 -8.68 -0.13
C THR A 136 -24.36 -9.24 -0.35
N GLY A 137 -24.52 -10.55 -0.51
CA GLY A 137 -25.75 -11.23 -0.93
C GLY A 137 -26.12 -10.98 -2.39
N ASN A 138 -25.28 -10.27 -3.15
CA ASN A 138 -25.57 -9.84 -4.51
C ASN A 138 -24.60 -10.47 -5.50
N LYS A 139 -25.12 -10.84 -6.67
CA LYS A 139 -24.31 -11.33 -7.78
C LYS A 139 -24.14 -10.23 -8.83
N VAL A 140 -22.91 -9.77 -9.02
CA VAL A 140 -22.59 -8.71 -9.98
C VAL A 140 -21.51 -9.19 -10.95
N PRO A 141 -21.74 -9.15 -12.27
CA PRO A 141 -20.72 -9.52 -13.26
C PRO A 141 -19.42 -8.73 -13.06
N GLY A 142 -18.29 -9.44 -13.13
CA GLY A 142 -16.95 -8.84 -13.02
C GLY A 142 -16.47 -8.58 -11.58
N LYS A 143 -17.32 -8.68 -10.56
CA LYS A 143 -16.91 -8.64 -9.14
C LYS A 143 -16.90 -10.07 -8.59
N LYS A 144 -15.75 -10.50 -8.08
CA LYS A 144 -15.63 -11.87 -7.54
C LYS A 144 -15.08 -11.91 -6.14
N LEU A 145 -13.99 -11.21 -5.86
CA LEU A 145 -13.34 -11.24 -4.56
C LEU A 145 -13.37 -9.88 -3.89
N VAL A 146 -13.58 -9.91 -2.57
CA VAL A 146 -13.52 -8.74 -1.71
C VAL A 146 -12.55 -9.00 -0.57
N VAL A 147 -12.01 -7.91 -0.04
CA VAL A 147 -11.27 -7.89 1.21
C VAL A 147 -12.13 -7.24 2.29
N LEU A 148 -12.16 -7.83 3.48
CA LEU A 148 -12.88 -7.29 4.62
C LEU A 148 -11.92 -6.54 5.56
N CYS A 149 -12.37 -5.38 6.00
CA CYS A 149 -11.71 -4.54 7.00
C CYS A 149 -12.69 -4.21 8.12
N LYS A 150 -12.22 -4.20 9.38
CA LYS A 150 -13.08 -3.80 10.52
C LYS A 150 -13.46 -2.33 10.39
N GLU A 151 -14.66 -1.97 10.84
CA GLU A 151 -15.26 -0.63 10.60
C GLU A 151 -14.41 0.54 11.11
N ASN A 152 -13.70 0.34 12.21
CA ASN A 152 -12.87 1.37 12.84
C ASN A 152 -11.37 1.16 12.61
N ASP A 153 -10.98 0.31 11.67
CA ASP A 153 -9.57 0.02 11.37
C ASP A 153 -9.10 0.79 10.12
N GLU A 154 -9.11 2.12 10.22
CA GLU A 154 -8.69 3.05 9.16
C GLU A 154 -7.25 2.81 8.71
N LYS A 155 -6.38 2.36 9.62
CA LYS A 155 -4.98 2.03 9.31
C LYS A 155 -4.91 0.84 8.35
N SER A 156 -5.72 -0.19 8.57
CA SER A 156 -5.83 -1.32 7.66
C SER A 156 -6.41 -0.92 6.30
N MET A 157 -7.38 0.00 6.26
CA MET A 157 -7.90 0.55 5.00
C MET A 157 -6.83 1.32 4.21
N ILE A 158 -6.02 2.13 4.88
CA ILE A 158 -4.87 2.81 4.28
C ILE A 158 -3.85 1.80 3.76
N LEU A 159 -3.55 0.75 4.53
CA LEU A 159 -2.64 -0.30 4.08
C LEU A 159 -3.15 -1.01 2.82
N LEU A 160 -4.46 -1.29 2.72
CA LEU A 160 -5.04 -1.86 1.51
C LEU A 160 -4.90 -0.92 0.32
N PHE A 161 -5.06 0.39 0.50
CA PHE A 161 -4.76 1.35 -0.56
C PHE A 161 -3.31 1.21 -1.04
N LEU A 162 -2.34 1.17 -0.12
CA LEU A 162 -0.93 1.02 -0.48
C LEU A 162 -0.68 -0.31 -1.21
N ILE A 163 -1.15 -1.42 -0.65
CA ILE A 163 -0.92 -2.77 -1.19
C ILE A 163 -1.54 -2.96 -2.57
N GLU A 164 -2.78 -2.50 -2.76
CA GLU A 164 -3.51 -2.74 -4.02
C GLU A 164 -3.21 -1.69 -5.08
N ARG A 165 -2.79 -0.48 -4.68
CA ARG A 165 -2.67 0.66 -5.61
C ARG A 165 -1.29 1.22 -5.75
N ALA A 166 -0.57 1.41 -4.65
CA ALA A 166 0.74 2.03 -4.69
C ALA A 166 1.84 1.00 -5.00
N TRP A 167 1.90 -0.08 -4.23
CA TRP A 167 2.95 -1.09 -4.32
C TRP A 167 3.07 -1.74 -5.70
N PRO A 168 1.99 -2.04 -6.43
CA PRO A 168 2.13 -2.56 -7.80
C PRO A 168 2.84 -1.60 -8.77
N LEU A 169 2.89 -0.31 -8.46
CA LEU A 169 3.55 0.71 -9.28
C LEU A 169 5.05 0.87 -8.96
N SER A 170 5.53 0.32 -7.85
CA SER A 170 6.96 0.36 -7.52
C SER A 170 7.78 -0.64 -8.36
N GLY A 171 7.12 -1.54 -9.08
CA GLY A 171 7.77 -2.57 -9.90
C GLY A 171 8.42 -3.68 -9.07
N ILE A 172 8.22 -3.67 -7.75
CA ILE A 172 8.84 -4.61 -6.81
C ILE A 172 7.73 -5.37 -6.08
N PRO A 173 7.82 -6.70 -5.98
CA PRO A 173 6.93 -7.46 -5.12
C PRO A 173 6.95 -6.90 -3.68
N PRO A 174 5.78 -6.65 -3.06
CA PRO A 174 5.66 -6.22 -1.68
C PRO A 174 6.56 -6.96 -0.69
N GLU A 175 6.64 -8.28 -0.84
CA GLU A 175 7.40 -9.17 0.03
C GLU A 175 8.92 -8.92 -0.03
N ILE A 176 9.40 -8.40 -1.16
CA ILE A 176 10.79 -7.98 -1.36
C ILE A 176 10.95 -6.56 -0.81
N GLY A 177 10.08 -5.63 -1.22
CA GLY A 177 10.15 -4.22 -0.85
C GLY A 177 10.20 -3.95 0.66
N ILE A 178 9.48 -4.74 1.47
CA ILE A 178 9.50 -4.63 2.94
C ILE A 178 10.91 -4.87 3.51
N LYS A 179 11.73 -5.67 2.83
CA LYS A 179 13.11 -5.96 3.24
C LYS A 179 14.09 -4.85 2.86
N ALA A 180 13.67 -3.85 2.08
CA ALA A 180 14.52 -2.71 1.69
C ALA A 180 15.09 -2.00 2.92
N SER A 181 14.27 -1.77 3.95
CA SER A 181 14.72 -1.11 5.18
C SER A 181 15.73 -1.95 5.96
N ASP A 182 15.55 -3.28 5.95
CA ASP A 182 16.45 -4.20 6.65
C ASP A 182 17.80 -4.27 5.93
N LEU A 183 17.78 -4.31 4.59
CA LEU A 183 18.98 -4.22 3.76
C LEU A 183 19.69 -2.87 3.92
N LEU A 184 18.95 -1.77 3.96
CA LEU A 184 19.52 -0.45 4.20
C LEU A 184 20.19 -0.36 5.59
N GLY A 185 19.53 -0.90 6.63
CA GLY A 185 20.09 -1.01 7.97
C GLY A 185 21.38 -1.83 7.98
N LEU A 186 21.39 -2.97 7.28
CA LEU A 186 22.57 -3.80 7.11
C LEU A 186 23.72 -3.06 6.42
N ILE A 187 23.46 -2.34 5.33
CA ILE A 187 24.47 -1.54 4.62
C ILE A 187 25.02 -0.45 5.55
N LYS A 188 24.16 0.16 6.37
CA LYS A 188 24.58 1.18 7.36
C LYS A 188 25.50 0.60 8.43
N GLU A 189 25.21 -0.61 8.94
CA GLU A 189 26.08 -1.33 9.88
C GLU A 189 27.43 -1.69 9.27
N LEU A 190 27.47 -1.93 7.96
CA LEU A 190 28.69 -2.24 7.22
C LEU A 190 29.50 -0.99 6.82
N GLU A 191 28.95 0.22 7.01
CA GLU A 191 29.48 1.55 6.63
C GLU A 191 29.81 1.72 5.14
N LYS A 192 30.79 0.96 4.65
CA LYS A 192 31.20 0.87 3.24
C LYS A 192 31.62 -0.58 2.96
N ALA A 193 30.71 -1.36 2.38
CA ALA A 193 30.94 -2.76 2.06
C ALA A 193 31.13 -3.00 0.56
N ARG A 194 31.90 -4.04 0.25
CA ARG A 194 31.93 -4.60 -1.11
C ARG A 194 30.57 -5.20 -1.45
N LEU A 195 30.20 -5.21 -2.73
CA LEU A 195 28.93 -5.79 -3.19
C LEU A 195 28.75 -7.24 -2.70
N ASP A 196 29.81 -8.04 -2.77
CA ASP A 196 29.79 -9.44 -2.35
C ASP A 196 29.59 -9.62 -0.84
N GLU A 197 30.12 -8.70 -0.02
CA GLU A 197 29.91 -8.69 1.43
C GLU A 197 28.45 -8.35 1.76
N VAL A 198 27.86 -7.41 1.02
CA VAL A 198 26.43 -7.09 1.15
C VAL A 198 25.57 -8.30 0.79
N TYR A 199 25.86 -9.01 -0.30
CA TYR A 199 25.11 -10.22 -0.67
C TYR A 199 25.23 -11.32 0.37
N GLN A 200 26.44 -11.63 0.83
CA GLN A 200 26.66 -12.65 1.86
C GLN A 200 25.95 -12.30 3.17
N ALA A 201 26.01 -11.04 3.58
CA ALA A 201 25.36 -10.58 4.80
C ALA A 201 23.83 -10.56 4.65
N ALA A 202 23.30 -10.18 3.49
CA ALA A 202 21.87 -10.19 3.20
C ALA A 202 21.29 -11.62 3.20
N GLU A 203 22.03 -12.57 2.63
CA GLU A 203 21.63 -13.98 2.64
C GLU A 203 21.68 -14.56 4.06
N SER A 204 22.81 -14.39 4.77
CA SER A 204 23.01 -14.99 6.10
C SER A 204 22.16 -14.37 7.21
N LYS A 205 21.96 -13.04 7.20
CA LYS A 205 21.26 -12.33 8.29
C LYS A 205 19.78 -12.09 8.01
N LEU A 206 19.41 -11.88 6.75
CA LEU A 206 18.07 -11.44 6.35
C LEU A 206 17.33 -12.46 5.46
N ASN A 207 17.98 -13.57 5.08
CA ASN A 207 17.45 -14.54 4.14
C ASN A 207 16.96 -13.86 2.85
N ILE A 208 17.82 -13.00 2.30
CA ILE A 208 17.63 -12.30 1.03
C ILE A 208 18.62 -12.90 0.03
N GLY A 209 18.10 -13.62 -0.97
CA GLY A 209 18.95 -14.13 -2.04
C GLY A 209 19.48 -13.01 -2.92
N LYS A 210 20.60 -13.26 -3.62
CA LYS A 210 21.29 -12.28 -4.47
C LYS A 210 20.36 -11.51 -5.41
N LYS A 211 19.45 -12.19 -6.10
CA LYS A 211 18.48 -11.58 -7.02
C LYS A 211 17.58 -10.55 -6.35
N ASP A 212 17.07 -10.86 -5.16
CA ASP A 212 16.21 -9.94 -4.40
C ASP A 212 17.04 -8.78 -3.84
N ALA A 213 18.28 -9.04 -3.41
CA ALA A 213 19.20 -8.01 -2.96
C ALA A 213 19.54 -7.01 -4.08
N ASP A 214 19.75 -7.49 -5.31
CA ASP A 214 19.98 -6.63 -6.47
C ASP A 214 18.82 -5.67 -6.74
N ILE A 215 17.59 -6.19 -6.75
CA ILE A 215 16.37 -5.40 -6.92
C ILE A 215 16.29 -4.33 -5.82
N LEU A 216 16.54 -4.72 -4.56
CA LEU A 216 16.49 -3.78 -3.43
C LEU A 216 17.57 -2.70 -3.49
N LEU A 217 18.78 -3.05 -3.90
CA LEU A 217 19.86 -2.07 -4.06
C LEU A 217 19.53 -1.05 -5.16
N GLU A 218 18.96 -1.47 -6.30
CA GLU A 218 18.53 -0.53 -7.36
C GLU A 218 17.49 0.48 -6.83
N VAL A 219 16.58 0.02 -5.98
CA VAL A 219 15.51 0.83 -5.41
C VAL A 219 16.07 1.85 -4.43
N LEU A 220 16.88 1.39 -3.47
CA LEU A 220 17.53 2.25 -2.49
C LEU A 220 18.43 3.30 -3.17
N GLU A 221 19.07 2.95 -4.28
CA GLU A 221 19.90 3.88 -5.06
C GLU A 221 19.05 4.92 -5.79
N LYS A 222 17.96 4.49 -6.44
CA LYS A 222 17.01 5.39 -7.14
C LYS A 222 16.35 6.38 -6.18
N GLU A 223 16.08 5.96 -4.95
CA GLU A 223 15.55 6.82 -3.88
C GLU A 223 16.62 7.74 -3.27
N GLY A 224 17.90 7.54 -3.63
CA GLY A 224 19.01 8.31 -3.08
C GLY A 224 19.39 7.92 -1.64
N SER A 225 18.92 6.78 -1.14
CA SER A 225 19.25 6.26 0.19
C SER A 225 20.66 5.64 0.25
N ILE A 226 21.17 5.16 -0.89
CA ILE A 226 22.53 4.63 -1.02
C ILE A 226 23.26 5.22 -2.23
N LEU A 227 24.57 4.99 -2.28
CA LEU A 227 25.43 5.28 -3.41
C LEU A 227 26.18 4.00 -3.81
N ARG A 228 26.07 3.58 -5.07
CA ARG A 228 27.01 2.61 -5.65
C ARG A 228 28.27 3.32 -6.13
N LEU A 229 29.40 2.78 -5.72
CA LEU A 229 30.74 3.09 -6.22
C LEU A 229 31.27 1.82 -6.90
N GLU A 230 32.34 1.90 -7.71
CA GLU A 230 32.91 0.72 -8.36
C GLU A 230 33.20 -0.41 -7.35
N GLY A 231 32.35 -1.45 -7.34
CA GLY A 231 32.44 -2.60 -6.44
C GLY A 231 31.98 -2.39 -4.99
N TYR A 232 31.52 -1.19 -4.61
CA TYR A 232 31.15 -0.86 -3.24
C TYR A 232 29.76 -0.21 -3.14
N VAL A 233 29.11 -0.40 -1.99
CA VAL A 233 27.86 0.28 -1.63
C VAL A 233 28.05 0.96 -0.28
N LYS A 234 27.52 2.18 -0.14
CA LYS A 234 27.40 2.88 1.15
C LYS A 234 26.07 3.63 1.24
N THR A 235 25.60 3.88 2.45
CA THR A 235 24.44 4.76 2.68
C THR A 235 24.78 6.22 2.38
N LYS A 236 23.79 6.99 1.93
CA LYS A 236 23.86 8.46 1.96
C LYS A 236 23.21 8.92 3.27
N ASP A 237 23.89 9.81 3.99
CA ASP A 237 23.35 10.45 5.20
C ASP A 237 22.26 11.48 4.86
#